data_AF-A0A7S0KP83-F1
#
_entry.id   AF-A0A7S0KP83-F1
#
_cell.length_a   1.000
_cell.length_b   1.000
_cell.length_c   1.000
_cell.angle_alpha   90.00
_cell.angle_beta   90.00
_cell.angle_gamma   90.00
#
_symmetry.space_group_name_H-M   'P 1'
#
loop_
_entity.id
_entity.type
_entity.pdbx_description
1 polymer ?
#
loop_
_entity_poly.entity_id
_entity_poly.type
_entity_poly.pdbx_seq_one_letter_code
_entity_poly.pdbx_strand_id
1 'polypeptide(L)'
;EKSAPGDRDGDETSAPGDRDGEDVAGCRDQDPDDYYLIPSEYLASFCDEPANPAPVDTTPLLCAHGSADPGKATSAKRITRAAWRAIIAAAGLKDGCVQLRGPAGICGRCLNSSARSDADSKEARADRARLRDELQTWMFASEISHDPELFGSGSQSQRYLVSKTWLDRWKTWKSGEAHPAVALGPTSAITCEHGMLLPWAKRVAVPE
;
A
#
# COMPACT_ATOMS: atom_id res chain seq x y z
N GLU A 1 -13.67 -68.75 -68.38
CA GLU A 1 -13.36 -70.02 -67.69
C GLU A 1 -12.62 -69.71 -66.41
N LYS A 2 -13.01 -70.36 -65.30
CA LYS A 2 -12.35 -70.47 -63.97
C LYS A 2 -12.45 -69.24 -63.05
N SER A 3 -13.29 -69.24 -62.01
CA SER A 3 -13.33 -70.04 -60.76
C SER A 3 -12.71 -69.25 -59.58
N ALA A 4 -13.55 -68.98 -58.57
CA ALA A 4 -13.24 -68.49 -57.21
C ALA A 4 -12.55 -69.61 -56.36
N PRO A 5 -12.28 -69.54 -55.01
CA PRO A 5 -13.05 -68.87 -53.94
C PRO A 5 -12.28 -68.40 -52.65
N GLY A 6 -13.04 -67.95 -51.63
CA GLY A 6 -12.69 -67.91 -50.20
C GLY A 6 -13.07 -66.57 -49.53
N ASP A 7 -14.26 -66.41 -48.92
CA ASP A 7 -14.65 -66.68 -47.50
C ASP A 7 -13.74 -65.91 -46.51
N ARG A 8 -14.14 -65.20 -45.43
CA ARG A 8 -15.31 -65.03 -44.53
C ARG A 8 -14.82 -64.00 -43.45
N ASP A 9 -15.56 -63.13 -42.75
CA ASP A 9 -16.63 -63.35 -41.75
C ASP A 9 -17.22 -61.99 -41.25
N GLY A 10 -18.49 -62.03 -40.79
CA GLY A 10 -19.08 -61.30 -39.63
C GLY A 10 -19.39 -59.81 -39.81
N ASP A 11 -20.63 -59.35 -40.00
CA ASP A 11 -21.82 -59.40 -39.12
C ASP A 11 -21.58 -58.84 -37.71
N GLU A 12 -22.16 -57.66 -37.39
CA GLU A 12 -23.43 -57.57 -36.66
C GLU A 12 -23.70 -56.11 -36.26
N THR A 13 -24.87 -55.60 -36.62
CA THR A 13 -25.43 -54.31 -36.21
C THR A 13 -25.91 -54.35 -34.75
N SER A 14 -25.66 -53.30 -33.98
CA SER A 14 -26.53 -52.85 -32.87
C SER A 14 -26.16 -51.44 -32.39
N ALA A 15 -27.09 -50.48 -32.53
CA ALA A 15 -27.23 -49.32 -31.64
C ALA A 15 -28.01 -49.79 -30.38
N PRO A 16 -28.03 -49.10 -29.21
CA PRO A 16 -28.24 -47.66 -29.04
C PRO A 16 -27.58 -47.00 -27.80
N GLY A 17 -27.85 -45.70 -27.59
CA GLY A 17 -28.20 -45.18 -26.26
C GLY A 17 -27.12 -44.45 -25.47
N ASP A 18 -27.39 -43.15 -25.26
CA ASP A 18 -27.13 -42.39 -24.05
C ASP A 18 -25.70 -42.39 -23.48
N ARG A 19 -24.95 -41.38 -23.89
CA ARG A 19 -24.06 -40.69 -22.97
C ARG A 19 -24.49 -39.24 -22.96
N ASP A 20 -25.34 -38.90 -21.99
CA ASP A 20 -25.47 -37.56 -21.47
C ASP A 20 -24.07 -37.09 -21.05
N GLY A 21 -23.36 -36.49 -22.00
CA GLY A 21 -22.35 -35.51 -21.69
C GLY A 21 -23.10 -34.33 -21.12
N GLU A 22 -23.29 -34.31 -19.80
CA GLU A 22 -23.32 -33.06 -19.06
C GLU A 22 -21.97 -32.39 -19.30
N ASP A 23 -21.88 -31.69 -20.44
CA ASP A 23 -20.97 -30.60 -20.62
C ASP A 23 -21.25 -29.64 -19.48
N VAL A 24 -20.43 -29.73 -18.43
CA VAL A 24 -20.30 -28.71 -17.39
C VAL A 24 -19.67 -27.47 -18.03
N ALA A 25 -20.41 -26.87 -18.98
CA ALA A 25 -20.14 -25.59 -19.59
C ALA A 25 -20.54 -24.48 -18.60
N GLY A 26 -19.87 -24.49 -17.45
CA GLY A 26 -20.17 -23.60 -16.33
C GLY A 26 -18.95 -22.92 -15.71
N CYS A 27 -17.74 -23.21 -16.18
CA CYS A 27 -16.53 -22.48 -15.78
C CYS A 27 -16.19 -21.42 -16.83
N ARG A 28 -17.17 -20.60 -17.22
CA ARG A 28 -16.90 -19.41 -18.03
C ARG A 28 -16.10 -18.44 -17.17
N ASP A 29 -14.79 -18.46 -17.38
CA ASP A 29 -13.88 -17.32 -17.41
C ASP A 29 -14.48 -16.08 -16.72
N GLN A 30 -14.45 -16.08 -15.38
CA GLN A 30 -14.82 -14.88 -14.64
C GLN A 30 -13.67 -13.91 -14.82
N ASP A 31 -13.92 -12.82 -15.55
CA ASP A 31 -13.03 -11.66 -15.55
C ASP A 31 -12.71 -11.32 -14.09
N PRO A 32 -11.45 -11.49 -13.63
CA PRO A 32 -11.08 -11.28 -12.24
C PRO A 32 -11.30 -9.81 -11.80
N ASP A 33 -11.48 -8.91 -12.76
CA ASP A 33 -11.76 -7.50 -12.53
C ASP A 33 -13.27 -7.18 -12.48
N ASP A 34 -14.17 -8.14 -12.75
CA ASP A 34 -15.62 -7.96 -12.63
C ASP A 34 -16.15 -8.34 -11.24
N TYR A 35 -15.85 -7.49 -10.26
CA TYR A 35 -16.33 -7.61 -8.87
C TYR A 35 -17.05 -6.36 -8.40
N TYR A 36 -17.73 -6.46 -7.25
CA TYR A 36 -18.32 -5.33 -6.53
C TYR A 36 -17.71 -5.20 -5.15
N LEU A 37 -17.55 -3.95 -4.69
CA LEU A 37 -17.14 -3.64 -3.32
C LEU A 37 -18.35 -3.40 -2.44
N ILE A 38 -18.38 -4.09 -1.30
CA ILE A 38 -19.44 -3.97 -0.29
C ILE A 38 -18.81 -3.80 1.10
N PRO A 39 -19.41 -3.05 2.03
CA PRO A 39 -18.88 -2.96 3.39
C PRO A 39 -18.83 -4.32 4.08
N SER A 40 -17.72 -4.62 4.77
CA SER A 40 -17.51 -5.87 5.50
C SER A 40 -18.61 -6.11 6.55
N GLU A 41 -18.93 -5.08 7.34
CA GLU A 41 -19.94 -5.16 8.39
C GLU A 41 -21.34 -5.44 7.83
N TYR A 42 -21.68 -4.81 6.70
CA TYR A 42 -22.94 -5.07 6.01
C TYR A 42 -23.01 -6.53 5.57
N LEU A 43 -21.96 -7.03 4.91
CA LEU A 43 -21.95 -8.40 4.40
C LEU A 43 -22.06 -9.42 5.52
N ALA A 44 -21.41 -9.19 6.67
CA ALA A 44 -21.55 -10.04 7.85
C ALA A 44 -23.00 -10.06 8.35
N SER A 45 -23.61 -8.89 8.55
CA SER A 45 -25.01 -8.80 9.02
C SER A 45 -26.00 -9.47 8.06
N PHE A 46 -25.78 -9.36 6.74
CA PHE A 46 -26.60 -10.01 5.73
C PHE A 46 -26.50 -11.53 5.79
N CYS A 47 -25.32 -12.07 6.10
CA CYS A 47 -25.12 -13.52 6.23
C CYS A 47 -25.70 -14.08 7.53
N ASP A 48 -25.65 -13.32 8.63
CA ASP A 48 -26.14 -13.78 9.94
C ASP A 48 -27.67 -13.70 10.05
N GLU A 49 -28.30 -12.64 9.50
CA GLU A 49 -29.74 -12.39 9.62
C GLU A 49 -30.40 -12.07 8.25
N PRO A 50 -30.59 -13.07 7.37
CA PRO A 50 -31.05 -12.84 5.99
C PRO A 50 -32.57 -12.58 5.86
N ALA A 51 -33.36 -12.65 6.94
CA ALA A 51 -34.82 -12.64 6.86
C ALA A 51 -35.41 -11.26 6.50
N ASN A 52 -34.70 -10.17 6.78
CA ASN A 52 -35.10 -8.81 6.38
C ASN A 52 -33.87 -7.87 6.37
N PRO A 53 -32.98 -7.99 5.36
CA PRO A 53 -31.76 -7.21 5.32
C PRO A 53 -32.06 -5.73 5.05
N ALA A 54 -31.32 -4.83 5.73
CA ALA A 54 -31.34 -3.41 5.40
C ALA A 54 -30.83 -3.16 3.97
N PRO A 55 -31.23 -2.08 3.28
CA PRO A 55 -30.70 -1.76 1.96
C PRO A 55 -29.19 -1.58 1.97
N VAL A 56 -28.51 -2.03 0.90
CA VAL A 56 -27.06 -1.90 0.78
C VAL A 56 -26.66 -0.42 0.78
N ASP A 57 -25.69 -0.06 1.63
CA ASP A 57 -25.11 1.28 1.69
C ASP A 57 -23.58 1.23 1.54
N THR A 58 -23.06 1.67 0.40
CA THR A 58 -21.60 1.76 0.13
C THR A 58 -21.00 3.11 0.55
N THR A 59 -21.80 4.06 1.01
CA THR A 59 -21.36 5.40 1.45
C THR A 59 -20.19 5.35 2.45
N PRO A 60 -20.15 4.41 3.42
CA PRO A 60 -19.03 4.30 4.36
C PRO A 60 -17.68 4.07 3.67
N LEU A 61 -17.67 3.45 2.49
CA LEU A 61 -16.46 3.17 1.70
C LEU A 61 -16.03 4.35 0.83
N LEU A 62 -16.89 5.35 0.63
CA LEU A 62 -16.59 6.45 -0.28
C LEU A 62 -15.55 7.40 0.33
N CYS A 63 -14.68 7.93 -0.54
CA CYS A 63 -13.88 9.11 -0.26
C CYS A 63 -14.65 10.38 -0.66
N ALA A 64 -14.09 11.56 -0.38
CA ALA A 64 -14.66 12.84 -0.78
C ALA A 64 -14.85 13.01 -2.31
N HIS A 65 -14.18 12.19 -3.14
CA HIS A 65 -14.34 12.19 -4.59
C HIS A 65 -15.51 11.33 -5.10
N GLY A 66 -16.24 10.64 -4.21
CA GLY A 66 -17.39 9.82 -4.58
C GLY A 66 -17.06 8.43 -5.13
N SER A 67 -15.83 7.94 -4.93
CA SER A 67 -15.41 6.56 -5.28
C SER A 67 -14.86 5.86 -4.04
N ALA A 68 -14.57 4.56 -4.12
CA ALA A 68 -14.06 3.80 -2.98
C ALA A 68 -12.71 4.36 -2.51
N ASP A 69 -12.59 4.62 -1.21
CA ASP A 69 -11.36 5.06 -0.57
C ASP A 69 -10.40 3.87 -0.42
N PRO A 70 -9.21 3.89 -1.04
CA PRO A 70 -8.22 2.83 -0.84
C PRO A 70 -7.74 2.73 0.61
N GLY A 71 -7.82 3.82 1.41
CA GLY A 71 -7.51 3.78 2.85
C GLY A 71 -8.51 2.96 3.67
N LYS A 72 -9.68 2.67 3.12
CA LYS A 72 -10.74 1.86 3.74
C LYS A 72 -10.78 0.43 3.19
N ALA A 73 -9.71 -0.04 2.55
CA ALA A 73 -9.68 -1.37 1.93
C ALA A 73 -9.99 -2.52 2.92
N THR A 74 -9.64 -2.37 4.21
CA THR A 74 -9.92 -3.37 5.24
C THR A 74 -11.40 -3.49 5.59
N SER A 75 -12.18 -2.42 5.41
CA SER A 75 -13.63 -2.39 5.66
C SER A 75 -14.46 -2.71 4.41
N ALA A 76 -13.84 -3.10 3.30
CA ALA A 76 -14.51 -3.52 2.07
C ALA A 76 -14.24 -5.00 1.75
N LYS A 77 -15.24 -5.68 1.19
CA LYS A 77 -15.11 -7.03 0.62
C LYS A 77 -15.42 -6.99 -0.87
N ARG A 78 -14.70 -7.82 -1.63
CA ARG A 78 -15.00 -8.10 -3.04
C ARG A 78 -16.01 -9.23 -3.10
N ILE A 79 -17.07 -9.01 -3.86
CA ILE A 79 -18.07 -10.05 -4.14
C ILE A 79 -18.29 -10.17 -5.64
N THR A 80 -18.63 -11.37 -6.08
CA THR A 80 -18.89 -11.65 -7.49
C THR A 80 -20.15 -10.92 -7.95
N ARG A 81 -20.28 -10.73 -9.27
CA ARG A 81 -21.50 -10.18 -9.87
C ARG A 81 -22.76 -10.97 -9.51
N ALA A 82 -22.66 -12.30 -9.41
CA ALA A 82 -23.79 -13.15 -9.03
C ALA A 82 -24.24 -12.85 -7.58
N ALA A 83 -23.29 -12.78 -6.64
CA ALA A 83 -23.57 -12.44 -5.25
C ALA A 83 -24.16 -11.03 -5.11
N TRP A 84 -23.60 -10.04 -5.83
CA TRP A 84 -24.15 -8.68 -5.84
C TRP A 84 -25.61 -8.66 -6.29
N ARG A 85 -25.94 -9.34 -7.40
CA ARG A 85 -27.34 -9.42 -7.88
C ARG A 85 -28.27 -10.06 -6.86
N ALA A 86 -27.84 -11.12 -6.18
CA ALA A 86 -28.64 -11.79 -5.16
C ALA A 86 -28.91 -10.86 -3.96
N ILE A 87 -27.89 -10.14 -3.48
CA ILE A 87 -28.03 -9.19 -2.36
C ILE A 87 -28.98 -8.05 -2.75
N ILE A 88 -28.81 -7.46 -3.94
CA ILE A 88 -29.68 -6.37 -4.40
C ILE A 88 -31.12 -6.85 -4.61
N ALA A 89 -31.33 -8.07 -5.09
CA ALA A 89 -32.67 -8.65 -5.20
C ALA A 89 -33.35 -8.86 -3.84
N ALA A 90 -32.58 -9.18 -2.80
CA ALA A 90 -33.10 -9.42 -1.45
C ALA A 90 -33.30 -8.15 -0.63
N ALA A 91 -32.36 -7.20 -0.71
CA ALA A 91 -32.29 -6.04 0.18
C ALA A 91 -32.50 -4.68 -0.52
N GLY A 92 -32.36 -4.64 -1.84
CA GLY A 92 -32.30 -3.39 -2.59
C GLY A 92 -31.01 -2.60 -2.35
N LEU A 93 -30.98 -1.38 -2.92
CA LEU A 93 -29.89 -0.43 -2.76
C LEU A 93 -30.45 0.83 -2.08
N LYS A 94 -29.71 1.39 -1.13
CA LYS A 94 -30.08 2.67 -0.52
C LYS A 94 -30.10 3.79 -1.58
N ASP A 95 -31.06 4.69 -1.48
CA ASP A 95 -31.17 5.82 -2.41
C ASP A 95 -29.88 6.67 -2.44
N GLY A 96 -29.42 7.01 -3.65
CA GLY A 96 -28.20 7.78 -3.86
C GLY A 96 -26.88 7.02 -3.64
N CYS A 97 -26.95 5.72 -3.35
CA CYS A 97 -25.76 4.89 -3.15
C CYS A 97 -25.02 4.65 -4.47
N VAL A 98 -23.68 4.72 -4.41
CA VAL A 98 -22.82 4.52 -5.59
C VAL A 98 -22.47 3.03 -5.72
N GLN A 99 -22.65 2.48 -6.91
CA GLN A 99 -22.21 1.11 -7.19
C GLN A 99 -20.70 1.09 -7.49
N LEU A 100 -19.94 0.44 -6.60
CA LEU A 100 -18.48 0.36 -6.68
C LEU A 100 -18.07 -0.92 -7.43
N ARG A 101 -17.92 -0.82 -8.75
CA ARG A 101 -17.60 -1.96 -9.62
C ARG A 101 -16.13 -1.97 -10.05
N GLY A 102 -15.48 -3.11 -9.84
CA GLY A 102 -14.15 -3.42 -10.33
C GLY A 102 -13.08 -2.40 -9.91
N PRO A 103 -11.94 -2.37 -10.62
CA PRO A 103 -10.87 -1.41 -10.38
C PRO A 103 -11.31 0.05 -10.55
N ALA A 104 -12.24 0.32 -11.47
CA ALA A 104 -12.77 1.66 -11.73
C ALA A 104 -13.59 2.22 -10.56
N GLY A 105 -14.11 1.36 -9.68
CA GLY A 105 -14.76 1.78 -8.44
C GLY A 105 -13.81 2.32 -7.38
N ILE A 106 -12.50 2.07 -7.50
CA ILE A 106 -11.47 2.55 -6.57
C ILE A 106 -11.04 3.97 -6.97
N CYS A 107 -10.96 4.87 -6.00
CA CYS A 107 -10.56 6.24 -6.28
C CYS A 107 -9.08 6.32 -6.72
N GLY A 108 -8.85 6.50 -8.02
CA GLY A 108 -7.51 6.67 -8.58
C GLY A 108 -6.75 7.88 -8.03
N ARG A 109 -7.45 8.97 -7.66
CA ARG A 109 -6.83 10.16 -7.05
C ARG A 109 -6.28 9.87 -5.66
N CYS A 110 -7.09 9.25 -4.80
CA CYS A 110 -6.65 8.84 -3.47
C CYS A 110 -5.53 7.81 -3.57
N LEU A 111 -5.64 6.84 -4.47
CA LEU A 111 -4.62 5.81 -4.67
C LEU A 111 -3.28 6.43 -5.10
N ASN A 112 -3.30 7.34 -6.07
CA ASN A 112 -2.11 8.05 -6.52
C ASN A 112 -1.53 8.95 -5.42
N SER A 113 -2.37 9.63 -4.65
CA SER A 113 -1.93 10.44 -3.51
C SER A 113 -1.21 9.60 -2.46
N SER A 114 -1.77 8.45 -2.09
CA SER A 114 -1.14 7.53 -1.14
C SER A 114 0.17 6.97 -1.69
N ALA A 115 0.20 6.55 -2.95
CA ALA A 115 1.41 6.04 -3.59
C ALA A 115 2.54 7.08 -3.61
N ARG A 116 2.22 8.35 -3.91
CA ARG A 116 3.19 9.46 -3.87
C ARG A 116 3.68 9.72 -2.45
N SER A 117 2.77 9.81 -1.48
CA SER A 117 3.13 9.99 -0.06
C SER A 117 4.05 8.87 0.44
N ASP A 118 3.79 7.62 0.04
CA ASP A 118 4.62 6.48 0.40
C ASP A 118 6.01 6.55 -0.25
N ALA A 119 6.07 6.96 -1.52
CA ALA A 119 7.33 7.16 -2.22
C ALA A 119 8.17 8.27 -1.56
N ASP A 120 7.57 9.44 -1.31
CA ASP A 120 8.23 10.58 -0.67
C ASP A 120 8.72 10.21 0.76
N SER A 121 7.92 9.46 1.51
CA SER A 121 8.29 8.98 2.85
C SER A 121 9.46 7.99 2.82
N LYS A 122 9.48 7.08 1.83
CA LYS A 122 10.59 6.14 1.61
C LYS A 122 11.87 6.86 1.24
N GLU A 123 11.80 7.82 0.31
CA GLU A 123 12.95 8.63 -0.10
C GLU A 123 13.51 9.42 1.10
N ALA A 124 12.65 10.13 1.83
CA ALA A 124 13.06 10.87 3.02
C ALA A 124 13.66 9.96 4.12
N ARG A 125 13.24 8.69 4.20
CA ARG A 125 13.85 7.70 5.09
C ARG A 125 15.23 7.26 4.58
N ALA A 126 15.37 7.04 3.29
CA ALA A 126 16.64 6.66 2.66
C ALA A 126 17.68 7.79 2.79
N ASP A 127 17.31 9.03 2.51
CA ASP A 127 18.18 10.20 2.67
C ASP A 127 18.65 10.35 4.12
N ARG A 128 17.75 10.22 5.11
CA ARG A 128 18.13 10.26 6.54
C ARG A 128 19.03 9.10 6.94
N ALA A 129 18.93 7.94 6.29
CA ALA A 129 19.85 6.85 6.54
C ALA A 129 21.25 7.18 5.99
N ARG A 130 21.33 7.63 4.73
CA ARG A 130 22.58 8.06 4.10
C ARG A 130 23.30 9.12 4.92
N LEU A 131 22.62 10.20 5.29
CA LEU A 131 23.21 11.30 6.07
C LEU A 131 23.72 10.85 7.44
N ARG A 132 23.05 9.87 8.07
CA ARG A 132 23.50 9.31 9.35
C ARG A 132 24.76 8.47 9.18
N ASP A 133 24.84 7.69 8.12
CA ASP A 133 26.01 6.85 7.83
C ASP A 133 27.23 7.71 7.47
N GLU A 134 27.04 8.76 6.68
CA GLU A 134 28.06 9.78 6.37
C GLU A 134 28.56 10.47 7.64
N LEU A 135 27.63 10.95 8.48
CA LEU A 135 27.97 11.58 9.76
C LEU A 135 28.73 10.63 10.69
N GLN A 136 28.30 9.37 10.79
CA GLN A 136 28.96 8.37 11.63
C GLN A 136 30.37 8.05 11.14
N THR A 137 30.55 7.92 9.82
CA THR A 137 31.85 7.70 9.18
C THR A 137 32.79 8.86 9.47
N TRP A 138 32.30 10.09 9.32
CA TRP A 138 33.08 11.29 9.63
C TRP A 138 33.46 11.37 11.11
N MET A 139 32.52 11.13 12.03
CA MET A 139 32.80 11.18 13.47
C MET A 139 33.88 10.16 13.86
N PHE A 140 33.80 8.93 13.33
CA PHE A 140 34.81 7.90 13.57
C PHE A 140 36.18 8.28 13.01
N ALA A 141 36.22 8.80 11.77
CA ALA A 141 37.46 9.32 11.19
C ALA A 141 38.04 10.48 12.02
N SER A 142 37.18 11.33 12.57
CA SER A 142 37.60 12.46 13.41
C SER A 142 38.20 12.02 14.75
N GLU A 143 37.66 10.96 15.36
CA GLU A 143 38.16 10.39 16.62
C GLU A 143 39.50 9.67 16.44
N ILE A 144 39.72 9.01 15.30
CA ILE A 144 40.98 8.31 15.03
C ILE A 144 42.11 9.30 14.75
N SER A 145 41.83 10.37 14.02
CA SER A 145 42.90 11.15 13.42
C SER A 145 43.67 12.03 14.40
N HIS A 146 43.08 12.53 15.51
CA HIS A 146 43.73 13.38 16.56
C HIS A 146 44.70 14.49 16.06
N ASP A 147 44.72 14.79 14.76
CA ASP A 147 45.77 15.54 14.10
C ASP A 147 45.17 16.87 13.62
N PRO A 148 45.48 17.99 14.27
CA PRO A 148 44.93 19.28 13.87
C PRO A 148 45.27 19.71 12.43
N GLU A 149 46.27 19.09 11.77
CA GLU A 149 46.67 19.43 10.40
C GLU A 149 45.90 18.69 9.30
N LEU A 150 45.42 17.46 9.56
CA LEU A 150 44.35 16.85 8.74
C LEU A 150 42.99 17.56 8.92
N PHE A 151 42.90 18.45 9.93
CA PHE A 151 41.72 19.24 10.25
C PHE A 151 41.77 20.68 9.74
N GLY A 152 42.74 21.04 8.91
CA GLY A 152 42.78 22.37 8.31
C GLY A 152 44.08 22.71 7.59
N SER A 153 44.40 22.00 6.50
CA SER A 153 45.26 22.59 5.46
C SER A 153 45.15 21.94 4.06
N GLY A 154 44.10 21.16 3.82
CA GLY A 154 43.77 20.61 2.50
C GLY A 154 42.27 20.70 2.24
N SER A 155 41.84 21.77 1.57
CA SER A 155 40.46 22.05 1.11
C SER A 155 39.33 22.10 2.17
N GLN A 156 39.03 23.31 2.66
CA GLN A 156 37.69 23.94 2.59
C GLN A 156 36.45 23.10 2.99
N SER A 157 36.46 22.28 4.05
CA SER A 157 35.21 21.69 4.56
C SER A 157 34.59 22.62 5.60
N GLN A 158 33.53 23.33 5.22
CA GLN A 158 32.75 24.18 6.13
C GLN A 158 32.20 23.31 7.27
N ARG A 159 32.30 23.80 8.51
CA ARG A 159 31.76 23.11 9.69
C ARG A 159 30.60 23.89 10.26
N TYR A 160 29.57 23.16 10.71
CA TYR A 160 28.37 23.75 11.31
C TYR A 160 28.24 23.34 12.77
N LEU A 161 27.76 24.28 13.60
CA LEU A 161 27.47 24.02 15.00
C LEU A 161 26.00 23.66 15.18
N VAL A 162 25.75 22.49 15.77
CA VAL A 162 24.40 22.02 16.08
C VAL A 162 24.26 21.73 17.57
N SER A 163 23.01 21.76 18.05
CA SER A 163 22.70 21.32 19.41
C SER A 163 23.01 19.83 19.57
N LYS A 164 23.70 19.47 20.67
CA LYS A 164 23.96 18.06 21.00
C LYS A 164 22.65 17.29 21.18
N THR A 165 21.66 17.87 21.86
CA THR A 165 20.37 17.23 22.11
C THR A 165 19.57 17.05 20.83
N TRP A 166 19.64 17.99 19.89
CA TRP A 166 19.02 17.85 18.58
C TRP A 166 19.66 16.68 17.82
N LEU A 167 21.00 16.65 17.78
CA LEU A 167 21.75 15.65 17.03
C LEU A 167 21.52 14.24 17.54
N ASP A 168 21.55 14.05 18.87
CA ASP A 168 21.30 12.75 19.49
C ASP A 168 19.89 12.24 19.16
N ARG A 169 18.87 13.12 19.21
CA ARG A 169 17.50 12.76 18.85
C ARG A 169 17.36 12.47 17.36
N TRP A 170 17.95 13.28 16.50
CA TRP A 170 17.93 13.08 15.05
C TRP A 170 18.58 11.76 14.65
N LYS A 171 19.73 11.40 15.24
CA LYS A 171 20.41 10.11 14.99
C LYS A 171 19.57 8.91 15.36
N THR A 172 18.73 9.01 16.38
CA THR A 172 17.83 7.91 16.79
C THR A 172 16.53 7.86 15.99
N TRP A 173 16.20 8.92 15.25
CA TRP A 173 14.98 8.98 14.45
C TRP A 173 15.14 8.14 13.16
N LYS A 174 14.28 7.14 12.99
CA LYS A 174 14.31 6.21 11.84
C LYS A 174 13.05 6.31 10.96
N SER A 175 11.90 6.61 11.55
CA SER A 175 10.62 6.69 10.86
C SER A 175 9.60 7.43 11.72
N GLY A 176 8.46 7.79 11.11
CA GLY A 176 7.34 8.46 11.79
C GLY A 176 7.58 9.95 12.01
N GLU A 177 6.72 10.55 12.81
CA GLU A 177 6.78 11.97 13.15
C GLU A 177 8.10 12.32 13.87
N ALA A 178 8.60 13.52 13.59
CA ALA A 178 9.82 14.02 14.23
C ALA A 178 9.55 14.29 15.71
N HIS A 179 10.52 13.94 16.57
CA HIS A 179 10.50 14.41 17.95
C HIS A 179 10.44 15.96 17.96
N PRO A 180 9.68 16.62 18.85
CA PRO A 180 9.53 18.07 18.85
C PRO A 180 10.86 18.84 18.85
N ALA A 181 11.83 18.37 19.62
CA ALA A 181 13.19 18.93 19.62
C ALA A 181 13.89 18.88 18.25
N VAL A 182 13.62 17.88 17.41
CA VAL A 182 14.16 17.79 16.04
C VAL A 182 13.39 18.75 15.12
N ALA A 183 12.07 18.83 15.28
CA ALA A 183 11.19 19.70 14.51
C ALA A 183 11.48 21.19 14.69
N LEU A 184 11.91 21.62 15.89
CA LEU A 184 12.33 22.99 16.17
C LEU A 184 13.63 23.39 15.46
N GLY A 185 14.36 22.43 14.90
CA GLY A 185 15.56 22.68 14.10
C GLY A 185 16.88 22.58 14.87
N PRO A 186 18.01 22.49 14.13
CA PRO A 186 19.32 22.06 14.64
C PRO A 186 19.97 23.02 15.64
N THR A 187 19.62 24.31 15.57
CA THR A 187 20.23 25.37 16.38
C THR A 187 19.31 25.90 17.48
N SER A 188 18.03 25.49 17.50
CA SER A 188 17.01 26.04 18.40
C SER A 188 17.39 26.04 19.89
N ALA A 189 18.07 24.98 20.35
CA ALA A 189 18.49 24.85 21.75
C ALA A 189 19.84 25.54 22.08
N ILE A 190 20.52 26.10 21.08
CA ILE A 190 21.82 26.77 21.24
C ILE A 190 21.78 28.24 20.84
N THR A 191 20.66 28.76 20.34
CA THR A 191 20.47 30.17 19.96
C THR A 191 19.54 30.88 20.93
N CYS A 192 19.84 32.14 21.24
CA CYS A 192 18.90 33.02 21.92
C CYS A 192 17.89 33.62 20.92
N GLU A 193 16.89 34.32 21.43
CA GLU A 193 15.88 35.04 20.63
C GLU A 193 16.48 36.09 19.66
N HIS A 194 17.70 36.57 19.94
CA HIS A 194 18.43 37.50 19.09
C HIS A 194 19.21 36.81 17.96
N GLY A 195 19.11 35.47 17.83
CA GLY A 195 19.82 34.68 16.82
C GLY A 195 21.29 34.39 17.13
N MET A 196 21.77 34.78 18.32
CA MET A 196 23.16 34.57 18.75
C MET A 196 23.31 33.27 19.55
N LEU A 197 24.52 32.71 19.55
CA LEU A 197 24.80 31.47 20.29
C LEU A 197 24.82 31.71 21.81
N LEU A 198 24.19 30.80 22.54
CA LEU A 198 24.23 30.76 24.01
C LEU A 198 25.58 30.23 24.50
N PRO A 199 26.30 30.95 25.38
CA PRO A 199 27.65 30.54 25.79
C PRO A 199 27.71 29.25 26.60
N TRP A 200 26.62 28.86 27.29
CA TRP A 200 26.57 27.66 28.13
C TRP A 200 25.91 26.45 27.45
N ALA A 201 25.45 26.59 26.19
CA ALA A 201 24.70 25.54 25.54
C ALA A 201 25.62 24.45 24.94
N LYS A 202 25.22 23.17 25.11
CA LYS A 202 25.97 22.02 24.61
C LYS A 202 25.86 21.92 23.08
N ARG A 203 26.99 22.01 22.39
CA ARG A 203 27.08 22.03 20.94
C ARG A 203 28.08 21.01 20.41
N VAL A 204 27.87 20.58 19.17
CA VAL A 204 28.74 19.65 18.43
C VAL A 204 29.01 20.27 17.05
N ALA A 205 30.26 20.15 16.58
CA ALA A 205 30.60 20.51 15.21
C ALA A 205 30.33 19.31 14.29
N VAL A 206 29.63 19.55 13.19
CA VAL A 206 29.32 18.57 12.15
C VAL A 206 29.86 19.05 10.80
N PRO A 207 30.19 18.14 9.87
CA PRO A 207 30.53 18.51 8.49
C PRO A 207 29.30 19.10 7.78
N GLU A 208 29.54 19.70 6.61
CA GLU A 208 28.50 20.10 5.67
C GLU A 208 27.61 18.92 5.24
#